data_AF-A0A359E2A1-F1
#
_entry.id   AF-A0A359E2A1-F1
#
_cell.length_a   1.000
_cell.length_b   1.000
_cell.length_c   1.000
_cell.angle_alpha   90.00
_cell.angle_beta   90.00
_cell.angle_gamma   90.00
#
_symmetry.space_group_name_H-M   'P 1'
#
loop_
_entity.id
_entity.type
_entity.pdbx_description
1 polymer ?
#
loop_
_entity_poly.entity_id
_entity_poly.type
_entity_poly.pdbx_seq_one_letter_code
_entity_poly.pdbx_strand_id
1 'polypeptide(L)' 'MHEIEHSGVKEKFSGYPDHIRPKMDRLRELIYEVADQTEGVGELEETLKWSEPAYLTKRPKSGTTVR' A
#
# COMPACT_ATOMS: atom_id res chain seq x y z
N MET A 1 11.88 5.62 -0.66
CA MET A 1 10.93 5.83 0.43
C MET A 1 9.62 6.29 -0.20
N HIS A 2 8.61 5.43 -0.25
CA HIS A 2 7.28 5.83 -0.72
C HIS A 2 6.58 6.57 0.44
N GLU A 3 6.17 7.83 0.25
CA GLU A 3 5.49 8.61 1.28
C GLU A 3 4.04 8.10 1.45
N ILE A 4 3.55 7.96 2.69
CA ILE A 4 2.13 7.58 2.91
C ILE A 4 1.27 8.81 2.66
N GLU A 5 0.68 8.89 1.47
CA GLU A 5 -0.19 10.00 1.07
C GLU A 5 -1.51 10.03 1.88
N HIS A 6 -1.99 8.86 2.33
CA HIS A 6 -3.28 8.72 3.00
C HIS A 6 -3.17 8.79 4.53
N SER A 7 -3.73 9.85 5.13
CA SER A 7 -3.67 10.10 6.58
C SER A 7 -4.15 8.91 7.43
N GLY A 8 -5.26 8.26 7.06
CA GLY A 8 -5.75 7.09 7.79
C GLY A 8 -4.80 5.88 7.76
N VAL A 9 -4.07 5.66 6.65
CA VAL A 9 -3.06 4.60 6.57
C VAL A 9 -1.89 4.95 7.49
N LYS A 10 -1.46 6.21 7.50
CA LYS A 10 -0.39 6.69 8.39
C LYS A 10 -0.74 6.52 9.87
N GLU A 11 -1.98 6.75 10.25
CA GLU A 11 -2.47 6.51 11.61
C GLU A 11 -2.49 5.02 11.98
N LYS A 12 -2.94 4.15 11.06
CA LYS A 12 -2.87 2.69 11.27
C LYS A 12 -1.44 2.19 11.41
N PHE A 13 -0.55 2.67 10.55
CA PHE A 13 0.87 2.34 10.60
C PHE A 13 1.52 2.82 11.91
N SER A 14 1.14 4.00 12.38
CA SER A 14 1.58 4.53 13.68
C SER A 14 0.99 3.73 14.85
N GLY A 15 -0.18 3.12 14.69
CA GLY A 15 -0.79 2.25 15.70
C GLY A 15 -0.18 0.85 15.80
N TYR A 16 0.61 0.41 14.81
CA TYR A 16 1.26 -0.90 14.89
C TYR A 16 2.39 -0.93 15.93
N PRO A 17 2.55 -2.06 16.64
CA PRO A 17 3.70 -2.28 17.52
C PRO A 17 5.04 -2.13 16.77
N ASP A 18 6.08 -1.67 17.45
CA ASP A 18 7.42 -1.47 16.86
C ASP A 18 8.03 -2.71 16.19
N HIS A 19 7.63 -3.92 16.60
CA HIS A 19 8.08 -5.16 15.97
C HIS A 19 7.30 -5.53 14.68
N ILE A 20 6.14 -4.90 14.45
CA ILE A 20 5.28 -5.10 13.26
C ILE A 20 5.50 -3.99 12.23
N ARG A 21 5.75 -2.74 12.67
CA ARG A 21 6.07 -1.61 11.78
C ARG A 21 7.08 -1.95 10.67
N PRO A 22 8.28 -2.49 10.96
CA PRO A 22 9.25 -2.79 9.91
C PRO A 22 8.78 -3.90 8.96
N LYS A 23 7.91 -4.82 9.41
CA LYS A 23 7.34 -5.85 8.53
C LYS A 23 6.29 -5.27 7.59
N MET A 24 5.45 -4.36 8.08
CA MET A 24 4.46 -3.66 7.26
C MET A 24 5.12 -2.70 6.28
N ASP A 25 6.20 -2.02 6.69
CA ASP A 25 6.99 -1.18 5.80
C ASP A 25 7.62 -2.00 4.67
N ARG A 26 8.22 -3.16 5.01
CA ARG A 26 8.75 -4.11 4.02
C ARG A 26 7.68 -4.66 3.08
N LEU A 27 6.49 -4.98 3.60
CA LEU A 27 5.37 -5.46 2.79
C LEU A 27 4.92 -4.38 1.80
N ARG A 28 4.83 -3.13 2.27
CA ARG A 28 4.51 -1.98 1.42
C ARG A 28 5.55 -1.77 0.34
N GLU A 29 6.84 -1.80 0.68
CA GLU A 29 7.92 -1.72 -0.31
C GLU A 29 7.77 -2.82 -1.37
N LEU A 30 7.48 -4.06 -0.96
CA LEU A 30 7.26 -5.17 -1.88
C LEU A 30 6.06 -4.94 -2.80
N ILE A 31 4.96 -4.39 -2.30
CA ILE A 31 3.78 -4.09 -3.11
C ILE A 31 4.11 -3.06 -4.21
N TYR A 32 4.81 -1.98 -3.84
CA TYR A 32 5.25 -0.97 -4.81
C TYR A 32 6.31 -1.51 -5.79
N GLU A 33 7.27 -2.29 -5.30
CA GLU A 33 8.30 -2.93 -6.12
C GLU A 33 7.68 -3.88 -7.15
N VAL A 34 6.73 -4.71 -6.74
CA VAL A 34 6.00 -5.61 -7.66
C VAL A 34 5.15 -4.82 -8.64
N ALA A 35 4.50 -3.74 -8.21
CA ALA A 35 3.72 -2.89 -9.10
C ALA A 35 4.57 -2.15 -10.13
N ASP A 36 5.76 -1.69 -9.75
CA ASP A 36 6.74 -1.08 -10.67
C ASP A 36 7.28 -2.11 -11.67
N GLN A 37 7.59 -3.32 -11.21
CA GLN A 37 8.04 -4.42 -12.07
C GLN A 37 6.93 -5.00 -12.97
N THR A 38 5.65 -4.81 -12.61
CA THR A 38 4.52 -5.36 -13.38
C THR A 38 4.00 -4.33 -14.39
N GLU A 39 4.42 -4.51 -15.64
CA GLU A 39 3.96 -3.69 -16.76
C GLU A 39 2.42 -3.76 -16.89
N GLY A 40 1.77 -2.60 -16.78
CA GLY A 40 0.31 -2.46 -16.83
C GLY A 40 -0.32 -1.95 -15.53
N VAL A 41 0.23 -2.28 -14.36
CA VAL A 41 -0.31 -1.89 -13.04
C VAL A 41 -0.37 -0.37 -12.88
N GLY A 42 0.70 0.33 -13.26
CA GLY A 42 0.80 1.79 -13.14
C GLY A 42 0.94 2.27 -11.69
N GLU A 43 0.69 3.56 -11.45
CA GLU A 43 0.71 4.13 -10.09
C GLU A 43 -0.31 3.44 -9.17
N LEU A 44 0.15 3.03 -7.99
CA LEU A 44 -0.72 2.56 -6.91
C LEU A 44 -1.19 3.72 -6.04
N GLU A 45 -2.48 3.72 -5.73
CA GLU A 45 -3.10 4.60 -4.76
C GLU A 45 -3.38 3.83 -3.46
N GLU A 46 -2.87 4.35 -2.35
CA GLU A 46 -3.13 3.81 -1.03
C GLU A 46 -4.40 4.43 -0.44
N THR A 47 -5.32 3.59 -0.01
CA THR A 47 -6.52 4.03 0.73
C THR A 47 -6.77 3.12 1.92
N LEU A 48 -7.78 3.46 2.71
CA LEU A 48 -8.18 2.70 3.87
C LEU A 48 -9.59 2.17 3.66
N LYS A 49 -9.73 0.85 3.56
CA LYS A 49 -11.02 0.18 3.40
C LYS A 49 -11.20 -0.78 4.57
N TRP A 50 -12.32 -0.68 5.29
CA TRP A 50 -12.61 -1.53 6.44
C TRP A 50 -11.61 -1.46 7.60
N SER A 51 -11.01 -0.28 7.84
CA SER A 51 -9.93 -0.14 8.84
C SER A 51 -8.62 -0.85 8.48
N GLU A 52 -8.47 -1.30 7.23
CA GLU A 52 -7.29 -1.98 6.70
C GLU A 52 -6.68 -1.17 5.54
N PRO A 53 -5.33 -1.12 5.41
CA PRO A 53 -4.68 -0.49 4.27
C PRO A 53 -5.00 -1.28 2.99
N ALA A 54 -5.48 -0.58 1.97
CA ALA A 54 -5.85 -1.14 0.69
C ALA A 54 -5.08 -0.44 -0.44
N TYR A 55 -4.61 -1.22 -1.41
CA TYR A 55 -3.81 -0.74 -2.53
C TYR A 55 -4.65 -0.85 -3.82
N LEU A 56 -4.99 0.29 -4.40
CA LEU A 56 -5.72 0.39 -5.66
C LEU A 56 -4.79 0.71 -6.80
N THR A 57 -5.06 0.15 -7.97
CA THR A 57 -4.38 0.52 -9.20
C THR A 57 -5.08 1.75 -9.80
N LYS A 58 -4.35 2.85 -10.06
CA LYS A 58 -4.94 4.03 -10.74
C LYS A 58 -5.43 3.69 -12.15
N ARG A 59 -4.82 2.68 -12.80
CA ARG A 59 -5.22 2.27 -14.14
C ARG A 59 -6.40 1.28 -14.11
N PRO A 60 -7.54 1.62 -14.74
CA PRO A 60 -8.67 0.70 -14.85
C PRO A 60 -8.26 -0.58 -15.61
N LYS A 61 -8.82 -1.72 -15.21
CA LYS A 61 -8.55 -3.08 -15.75
C LYS A 61 -7.13 -3.64 -15.54
N SER A 62 -6.33 -3.05 -14.64
CA SER A 62 -4.93 -3.49 -14.43
C SER A 62 -4.74 -4.46 -13.25
N GLY A 63 -5.81 -4.79 -12.50
CA GLY A 63 -5.76 -5.76 -11.41
C GLY A 63 -6.94 -5.67 -10.43
N THR A 64 -6.95 -6.55 -9.42
CA THR A 64 -7.89 -6.54 -8.28
C THR A 64 -7.22 -5.88 -7.07
N THR A 65 -7.98 -5.15 -6.25
CA THR A 65 -7.47 -4.50 -5.03
C THR A 65 -6.83 -5.50 -4.07
N VAL A 66 -5.60 -5.21 -3.63
CA VAL A 66 -4.91 -5.96 -2.58
C VAL A 66 -5.27 -5.34 -1.22
N ARG A 67 -5.61 -6.19 -0.25
CA ARG A 67 -5.97 -5.86 1.13
C ARG A 67 -5.40 -6.92 2.07
#